data_AF-A0AAW5JP98-F1
#
_entry.id   AF-A0AAW5JP98-F1
#
_cell.length_a   1.000
_cell.length_b   1.000
_cell.length_c   1.000
_cell.angle_alpha   90.00
_cell.angle_beta   90.00
_cell.angle_gamma   90.00
#
_symmetry.space_group_name_H-M   'P 1'
#
loop_
_entity.id
_entity.type
_entity.pdbx_description
1 polymer ?
#
loop_
_entity_poly.entity_id
_entity_poly.type
_entity_poly.pdbx_seq_one_letter_code
_entity_poly.pdbx_strand_id
1 'polypeptide(L)'
;MENYDLLLEEIKGTVGKISDLYDLAYTQYASIVDEVLAGRLTTEKQIEQILDGILDFGDDLRFLELSKKLCRHIYYQYPQLVGDYVHMFRATFMEKEDADGDGDD
;
A
#
# COMPACT_ATOMS: atom_id res chain seq x y z
N MET A 1 4.89 10.46 -37.83
CA MET A 1 3.96 11.00 -36.81
C MET A 1 2.99 9.90 -36.37
N GLU A 2 2.37 9.17 -37.31
CA GLU A 2 1.45 8.03 -37.05
C GLU A 2 1.99 6.90 -36.12
N ASN A 3 3.31 6.66 -36.09
CA ASN A 3 3.90 5.61 -35.24
C ASN A 3 3.85 5.98 -33.74
N TYR A 4 4.00 7.27 -33.41
CA TYR A 4 3.93 7.72 -32.02
C TYR A 4 2.51 7.65 -31.45
N ASP A 5 1.48 7.93 -32.27
CA ASP A 5 0.08 7.82 -31.86
C ASP A 5 -0.34 6.37 -31.58
N LEU A 6 0.10 5.41 -32.41
CA LEU A 6 -0.14 3.98 -32.18
C LEU A 6 0.51 3.50 -30.87
N LEU A 7 1.78 3.88 -30.63
CA LEU A 7 2.47 3.56 -29.38
C LEU A 7 1.80 4.19 -28.16
N LEU A 8 1.30 5.43 -28.28
CA LEU A 8 0.55 6.10 -27.22
C LEU A 8 -0.75 5.37 -26.88
N GLU A 9 -1.49 4.88 -27.88
CA GLU A 9 -2.71 4.10 -27.66
C GLU A 9 -2.44 2.74 -27.00
N GLU A 10 -1.36 2.04 -27.39
CA GLU A 10 -0.95 0.78 -26.74
C GLU A 10 -0.52 0.99 -25.28
N ILE A 11 0.23 2.07 -25.01
CA ILE A 11 0.64 2.44 -23.65
C ILE A 11 -0.61 2.77 -22.81
N LYS A 12 -1.54 3.57 -23.32
CA LYS A 12 -2.80 3.87 -22.63
C LYS A 12 -3.60 2.60 -22.33
N GLY A 13 -3.70 1.69 -23.31
CA GLY A 13 -4.38 0.41 -23.13
C GLY A 13 -3.72 -0.45 -22.05
N THR A 14 -2.40 -0.42 -21.96
CA THR A 14 -1.64 -1.15 -20.93
C THR A 14 -1.83 -0.53 -19.54
N VAL A 15 -1.72 0.79 -19.44
CA VAL A 15 -1.94 1.52 -18.19
C VAL A 15 -3.38 1.32 -17.68
N GLY A 16 -4.37 1.32 -18.57
CA GLY A 16 -5.76 1.03 -18.20
C GLY A 16 -5.93 -0.33 -17.53
N LYS A 17 -5.33 -1.38 -18.10
CA LYS A 17 -5.36 -2.73 -17.50
C LYS A 17 -4.64 -2.78 -16.15
N ILE A 18 -3.57 -2.03 -15.97
CA ILE A 18 -2.87 -1.92 -14.68
C ILE A 18 -3.79 -1.27 -13.65
N SER A 19 -4.47 -0.18 -14.01
CA SER A 19 -5.45 0.46 -13.13
C SER A 19 -6.59 -0.47 -12.73
N ASP A 20 -7.12 -1.26 -13.67
CA ASP A 20 -8.15 -2.26 -13.39
C ASP A 20 -7.67 -3.33 -12.37
N LEU A 21 -6.40 -3.73 -12.46
CA LEU A 21 -5.79 -4.65 -11.49
C LEU A 21 -5.65 -4.02 -10.10
N TYR A 22 -5.27 -2.74 -10.03
CA TYR A 22 -5.23 -1.99 -8.77
C TYR A 22 -6.62 -1.89 -8.13
N ASP A 23 -7.66 -1.62 -8.92
CA ASP A 23 -9.04 -1.54 -8.43
C ASP A 23 -9.55 -2.90 -7.92
N LEU A 24 -9.19 -3.98 -8.62
CA LEU A 24 -9.49 -5.34 -8.20
C LEU A 24 -8.75 -5.72 -6.90
N ALA A 25 -7.47 -5.36 -6.78
CA ALA A 25 -6.70 -5.55 -5.57
C ALA A 25 -7.33 -4.78 -4.40
N TYR A 26 -7.66 -3.51 -4.60
CA TYR A 26 -8.28 -2.66 -3.58
C TYR A 26 -9.59 -3.27 -3.07
N THR A 27 -10.45 -3.74 -3.96
CA THR A 27 -11.73 -4.36 -3.59
C THR A 27 -11.52 -5.62 -2.72
N GLN A 28 -10.53 -6.45 -3.05
CA GLN A 28 -10.21 -7.65 -2.28
C GLN A 28 -9.66 -7.30 -0.89
N TYR A 29 -8.65 -6.42 -0.82
CA TYR A 29 -8.07 -6.00 0.46
C TYR A 29 -9.09 -5.28 1.34
N ALA A 30 -9.96 -4.44 0.76
CA ALA A 30 -11.02 -3.79 1.50
C ALA A 30 -11.98 -4.81 2.15
N SER A 31 -12.38 -5.85 1.41
CA SER A 31 -13.21 -6.93 1.94
C SER A 31 -12.51 -7.69 3.07
N ILE A 32 -11.23 -8.02 2.90
CA ILE A 32 -10.44 -8.74 3.91
C ILE A 32 -10.29 -7.89 5.18
N VAL A 33 -9.98 -6.60 5.04
CA VAL A 33 -9.87 -5.67 6.18
C VAL A 33 -11.21 -5.55 6.89
N ASP A 34 -12.33 -5.43 6.19
CA ASP A 34 -13.65 -5.39 6.81
C ASP A 34 -14.00 -6.69 7.55
N GLU A 35 -13.51 -7.85 7.09
CA GLU A 35 -13.62 -9.12 7.82
C GLU A 35 -12.78 -9.16 9.10
N VAL A 36 -11.56 -8.62 9.06
CA VAL A 36 -10.71 -8.46 10.26
C VAL A 36 -11.40 -7.53 11.26
N LEU A 37 -11.94 -6.40 10.79
CA LEU A 37 -12.68 -5.43 11.63
C LEU A 37 -13.97 -6.04 12.22
N ALA A 38 -14.59 -6.98 11.51
CA ALA A 38 -15.74 -7.73 12.01
C ALA A 38 -15.36 -8.85 13.01
N GLY A 39 -14.07 -9.01 13.34
CA GLY A 39 -13.56 -10.00 14.27
C GLY A 39 -13.55 -11.43 13.74
N ARG A 40 -13.65 -11.63 12.41
CA ARG A 40 -13.71 -12.96 11.77
C ARG A 40 -12.34 -13.56 11.46
N LEU A 41 -11.31 -12.74 11.27
CA LEU A 41 -9.94 -13.14 10.94
C LEU A 41 -8.97 -12.48 11.94
N THR A 42 -8.35 -13.28 12.81
CA THR A 42 -7.74 -12.73 14.05
C THR A 42 -6.40 -13.36 14.47
N THR A 43 -5.67 -13.99 13.56
CA THR A 43 -4.27 -14.37 13.87
C THR A 43 -3.33 -13.22 13.49
N GLU A 44 -2.39 -12.88 14.38
CA GLU A 44 -1.34 -11.89 14.15
C GLU A 44 -0.66 -12.05 12.79
N LYS A 45 -0.22 -13.27 12.45
CA LYS A 45 0.41 -13.58 11.17
C LYS A 45 -0.47 -13.29 9.94
N GLN A 46 -1.79 -13.48 10.05
CA GLN A 46 -2.69 -13.15 8.94
C GLN A 46 -2.78 -11.63 8.76
N ILE A 47 -2.80 -10.89 9.88
CA ILE A 47 -2.85 -9.43 9.86
C ILE A 47 -1.54 -8.85 9.30
N GLU A 48 -0.40 -9.43 9.68
CA GLU A 48 0.91 -9.13 9.09
C GLU A 48 0.90 -9.33 7.57
N GLN A 49 0.48 -10.50 7.10
CA GLN A 49 0.39 -10.79 5.65
C GLN A 49 -0.54 -9.82 4.90
N ILE A 50 -1.64 -9.38 5.53
CA ILE A 50 -2.54 -8.39 4.94
C ILE A 50 -1.85 -7.03 4.86
N LEU A 51 -1.17 -6.61 5.92
CA LEU A 51 -0.45 -5.34 5.96
C LEU A 51 0.72 -5.31 4.97
N ASP A 52 1.49 -6.39 4.86
CA ASP A 52 2.55 -6.55 3.86
C ASP A 52 1.98 -6.46 2.45
N GLY A 53 0.89 -7.18 2.18
CA GLY A 53 0.22 -7.12 0.89
C GLY A 53 -0.36 -5.74 0.55
N ILE A 54 -0.79 -4.96 1.55
CA ILE A 54 -1.21 -3.56 1.35
C ILE A 54 0.00 -2.65 1.12
N LEU A 55 1.15 -2.94 1.75
CA LEU A 55 2.40 -2.19 1.58
C LEU A 55 2.91 -2.24 0.14
N ASP A 56 2.70 -3.37 -0.56
CA ASP A 56 3.03 -3.53 -1.98
C ASP A 56 2.32 -2.49 -2.89
N PHE A 57 1.18 -1.95 -2.46
CA PHE A 57 0.42 -0.91 -3.14
C PHE A 57 0.52 0.46 -2.43
N GLY A 58 1.59 0.67 -1.65
CA GLY A 58 1.79 1.90 -0.87
C GLY A 58 1.97 3.17 -1.70
N ASP A 59 2.11 3.05 -3.03
CA ASP A 59 2.08 4.14 -4.00
C ASP A 59 0.66 4.72 -4.21
N ASP A 60 -0.39 3.97 -3.84
CA ASP A 60 -1.78 4.39 -3.94
C ASP A 60 -2.35 4.80 -2.56
N LEU A 61 -2.80 6.06 -2.48
CA LEU A 61 -3.36 6.65 -1.27
C LEU A 61 -4.55 5.87 -0.70
N ARG A 62 -5.31 5.16 -1.53
CA ARG A 62 -6.45 4.34 -1.12
C ARG A 62 -6.01 3.19 -0.22
N PHE A 63 -4.89 2.55 -0.54
CA PHE A 63 -4.30 1.47 0.24
C PHE A 63 -3.69 1.98 1.55
N LEU A 64 -3.10 3.18 1.54
CA LEU A 64 -2.64 3.84 2.76
C LEU A 64 -3.79 4.13 3.75
N GLU A 65 -4.94 4.61 3.27
CA GLU A 65 -6.09 4.83 4.15
C GLU A 65 -6.66 3.51 4.70
N LEU A 66 -6.61 2.45 3.89
CA LEU A 66 -7.02 1.12 4.29
C LEU A 66 -6.12 0.55 5.39
N SER A 67 -4.80 0.65 5.26
CA SER A 67 -3.86 0.20 6.30
C SER A 67 -4.01 1.02 7.57
N LYS A 68 -4.21 2.34 7.50
CA LYS A 68 -4.50 3.17 8.69
C LYS A 68 -5.76 2.72 9.42
N LYS A 69 -6.83 2.36 8.69
CA LYS A 69 -8.08 1.85 9.28
C LYS A 69 -7.82 0.55 10.04
N LEU A 70 -7.11 -0.38 9.42
CA LEU A 70 -6.72 -1.66 10.04
C LEU A 70 -5.84 -1.44 11.27
N CYS A 71 -4.75 -0.68 11.13
CA CYS A 71 -3.81 -0.37 12.21
C CYS A 71 -4.49 0.25 13.43
N ARG A 72 -5.43 1.19 13.24
CA ARG A 72 -6.19 1.77 14.37
C ARG A 72 -7.02 0.74 15.14
N HIS A 73 -7.56 -0.26 14.45
CA HIS A 73 -8.36 -1.31 15.07
C HIS A 73 -7.50 -2.30 15.84
N ILE A 74 -6.38 -2.71 15.25
CA ILE A 74 -5.48 -3.72 15.84
C ILE A 74 -4.50 -3.14 16.86
N TYR A 75 -4.33 -1.82 16.93
CA TYR A 75 -3.32 -1.15 17.77
C TYR A 75 -3.35 -1.61 19.25
N TYR A 76 -4.54 -1.76 19.82
CA TYR A 76 -4.67 -2.18 21.23
C TYR A 76 -4.30 -3.64 21.45
N GLN A 77 -4.39 -4.47 20.41
CA GLN A 77 -4.12 -5.91 20.49
C GLN A 77 -2.69 -6.25 20.07
N TYR A 78 -2.16 -5.57 19.04
CA TYR A 78 -0.86 -5.80 18.43
C TYR A 78 -0.11 -4.47 18.19
N PRO A 79 0.30 -3.76 19.25
CA PRO A 79 0.98 -2.47 19.10
C PRO A 79 2.35 -2.59 18.41
N GLN A 80 3.06 -3.72 18.58
CA GLN A 80 4.35 -3.96 17.92
C GLN A 80 4.18 -4.10 16.40
N LEU A 81 3.23 -4.92 15.94
CA LEU A 81 2.93 -5.10 14.52
C LEU A 81 2.61 -3.77 13.81
N VAL A 82 1.83 -2.90 14.46
CA VAL A 82 1.55 -1.55 13.91
C VAL A 82 2.82 -0.71 13.83
N GLY A 83 3.68 -0.78 14.84
CA GLY A 83 4.97 -0.09 14.85
C GLY A 83 5.89 -0.56 13.71
N ASP A 84 6.01 -1.87 13.53
CA ASP A 84 6.83 -2.48 12.48
C ASP A 84 6.30 -2.11 11.09
N TYR A 85 4.98 -2.16 10.88
CA TYR A 85 4.36 -1.70 9.63
C TYR A 85 4.66 -0.23 9.33
N VAL A 86 4.54 0.66 10.33
CA VAL A 86 4.82 2.09 10.14
C VAL A 86 6.30 2.32 9.83
N HIS A 87 7.19 1.58 10.46
CA HIS A 87 8.62 1.64 10.18
C HIS A 87 8.92 1.20 8.74
N MET A 88 8.40 0.05 8.31
CA MET A 88 8.55 -0.44 6.93
C MET A 88 7.96 0.55 5.91
N PHE A 89 6.77 1.10 6.19
CA PHE A 89 6.15 2.09 5.31
C PHE A 89 7.04 3.32 5.12
N ARG A 90 7.62 3.84 6.21
CA ARG A 90 8.54 4.99 6.14
C ARG A 90 9.81 4.66 5.38
N ALA A 91 10.42 3.51 5.65
CA ALA A 91 11.64 3.07 4.97
C ALA A 91 11.42 2.93 3.46
N THR A 92 10.28 2.37 3.05
CA THR A 92 9.99 2.14 1.62
C THR A 92 9.55 3.42 0.89
N PHE A 93 8.76 4.31 1.53
CA PHE A 93 8.09 5.41 0.83
C PHE A 93 8.48 6.82 1.29
N MET A 94 9.17 6.99 2.42
CA MET A 94 9.50 8.31 3.00
C MET A 94 11.00 8.58 3.17
N GLU A 95 11.88 7.57 3.23
CA GLU A 95 13.34 7.77 3.43
C GLU A 95 14.08 8.27 2.16
N LYS A 96 13.57 9.35 1.56
CA LYS A 96 14.23 10.08 0.46
C LYS A 96 14.49 11.56 0.74
N GLU A 97 14.49 11.98 1.99
CA GLU A 97 14.96 13.30 2.42
C GLU A 97 15.87 13.08 3.62
N ASP A 98 17.18 12.98 3.40
CA ASP A 98 18.28 13.32 4.32
C ASP A 98 19.64 12.87 3.75
N ALA A 99 19.93 13.24 2.49
CA ALA A 99 21.25 13.04 1.89
C ALA A 99 21.62 14.17 0.93
N ASP A 100 21.27 15.41 1.25
CA ASP A 100 21.84 16.61 0.61
C ASP A 100 21.96 17.72 1.67
N GLY A 101 22.63 17.40 2.77
CA GLY A 101 23.19 18.35 3.72
C GLY A 101 24.70 18.35 3.57
N ASP A 102 25.20 18.75 2.40
CA ASP A 102 26.62 19.06 2.20
C ASP A 102 26.92 20.31 3.02
N GLY A 103 27.35 20.08 4.27
CA GLY A 103 28.17 21.04 4.97
C GLY A 103 29.55 20.97 4.36
N ASP A 104 29.88 21.96 3.54
CA ASP A 104 31.27 22.29 3.24
C ASP A 104 31.52 23.76 3.62
N ASP A 105 32.74 23.95 4.10
CA ASP A 105 33.37 24.98 4.95
C ASP A 105 33.27 26.45 4.48
#